data_AF-A0A0K9XCQ4-F1
#
_entry.id   AF-A0A0K9XCQ4-F1
#
_cell.length_a   1.000
_cell.length_b   1.000
_cell.length_c   1.000
_cell.angle_alpha   90.00
_cell.angle_beta   90.00
_cell.angle_gamma   90.00
#
_symmetry.space_group_name_H-M   'P 1'
#
loop_
_entity.id
_entity.type
_entity.pdbx_description
1 polymer ?
#
loop_
_entity_poly.entity_id
_entity_poly.type
_entity_poly.pdbx_seq_one_letter_code
_entity_poly.pdbx_strand_id
1 'polypeptide(L)' 'MTKQSVAPVLVHPLMDGMRLVKIHGQSAGKARSLEDLKKFLDQAGLRDVDVDNPAIVEWHGGGSGVWNVP' A
#
# COMPACT_ATOMS: atom_id res chain seq x y z
N MET A 1 9.75 -18.93 2.84
CA MET A 1 10.66 -17.85 2.41
C MET A 1 9.81 -16.75 1.80
N THR A 2 9.59 -15.63 2.48
CA THR A 2 8.85 -14.50 1.89
C THR A 2 9.71 -13.85 0.82
N LYS A 3 9.23 -13.85 -0.42
CA LYS A 3 9.86 -13.11 -1.52
C LYS A 3 9.95 -11.65 -1.08
N GLN A 4 11.16 -11.10 -1.03
CA GLN A 4 11.34 -9.70 -0.70
C GLN A 4 10.78 -8.89 -1.87
N SER A 5 9.80 -8.03 -1.59
CA SER A 5 9.25 -7.12 -2.59
C SER A 5 10.36 -6.17 -3.07
N VAL A 6 10.42 -5.94 -4.38
CA VAL A 6 11.31 -4.95 -4.99
C VAL A 6 10.62 -3.60 -5.17
N ALA A 7 9.29 -3.55 -5.03
CA ALA A 7 8.53 -2.31 -5.06
C ALA A 7 8.80 -1.52 -3.77
N PRO A 8 8.90 -0.17 -3.84
CA PRO A 8 9.10 0.66 -2.67
C PRO A 8 7.90 0.61 -1.73
N VAL A 9 6.69 0.27 -2.19
CA VAL A 9 5.48 0.20 -1.38
C VAL A 9 4.87 -1.19 -1.46
N LEU A 10 4.58 -1.80 -0.30
CA LEU A 10 3.82 -3.03 -0.19
C LEU A 10 2.54 -2.77 0.61
N VAL A 11 1.40 -3.11 0.01
CA VAL A 11 0.08 -3.02 0.64
C VAL A 11 -0.46 -4.42 0.87
N HIS A 12 -0.62 -4.77 2.14
CA HIS A 12 -1.13 -6.09 2.54
C HIS A 12 -2.64 -6.24 2.27
N PRO A 13 -3.18 -7.48 2.32
CA PRO A 13 -4.61 -7.74 2.19
C PRO A 13 -5.45 -6.90 3.16
N LEU A 14 -6.68 -6.57 2.73
CA LEU A 14 -7.67 -5.93 3.59
C LEU A 14 -8.05 -6.89 4.72
N MET A 15 -7.83 -6.47 5.96
CA MET A 15 -8.25 -7.19 7.16
C MET A 15 -8.87 -6.18 8.13
N ASP A 16 -10.07 -6.48 8.65
CA ASP A 16 -10.79 -5.62 9.60
C ASP A 16 -10.95 -4.16 9.13
N GLY A 17 -11.26 -3.98 7.84
CA GLY A 17 -11.48 -2.65 7.24
C GLY A 17 -10.22 -1.80 7.07
N MET A 18 -9.03 -2.41 7.15
CA MET A 18 -7.75 -1.73 7.01
C MET A 18 -6.71 -2.55 6.25
N ARG A 19 -5.73 -1.87 5.66
CA ARG A 19 -4.57 -2.48 5.00
C ARG A 19 -3.29 -2.03 5.69
N LEU A 20 -2.41 -2.99 6.02
CA LEU A 20 -1.07 -2.68 6.51
C LEU A 20 -0.20 -2.21 5.34
N VAL A 21 0.50 -1.09 5.52
CA VAL A 21 1.36 -0.49 4.50
C VAL A 21 2.80 -0.54 4.96
N LYS A 22 3.69 -1.03 4.08
CA LYS A 22 5.14 -0.89 4.23
C LYS A 22 5.71 -0.03 3.12
N ILE A 23 6.61 0.87 3.47
CA ILE A 23 7.35 1.72 2.53
C ILE A 23 8.85 1.50 2.77
N HIS A 24 9.59 1.17 1.72
CA HIS A 24 11.01 0.79 1.77
C HIS A 24 11.30 -0.27 2.86
N GLY A 25 10.39 -1.25 2.99
CA GLY A 25 10.48 -2.32 3.99
C GLY A 25 10.13 -1.93 5.43
N GLN A 26 9.92 -0.63 5.71
CA GLN A 26 9.52 -0.12 7.02
C GLN A 26 8.00 -0.02 7.15
N SER A 27 7.45 -0.25 8.35
CA SER A 27 6.01 -0.08 8.58
C SER A 27 5.62 1.39 8.52
N ALA A 28 4.78 1.77 7.55
CA ALA A 28 4.25 3.13 7.41
C ALA A 28 2.96 3.33 8.22
N GLY A 29 2.14 2.28 8.35
CA GLY A 29 0.92 2.35 9.14
C GLY A 29 -0.20 1.45 8.62
N LYS A 30 -1.43 1.77 9.04
CA LYS A 30 -2.67 1.09 8.63
C LYS A 30 -3.56 2.09 7.90
N ALA A 31 -3.80 1.86 6.61
CA ALA A 31 -4.68 2.69 5.79
C ALA A 31 -6.11 2.11 5.80
N ARG A 32 -7.13 2.96 5.89
CA ARG A 32 -8.54 2.57 5.73
C ARG A 32 -9.11 2.97 4.37
N SER A 33 -8.37 3.75 3.60
CA SER A 33 -8.77 4.25 2.29
C SER A 33 -7.55 4.48 1.40
N LEU A 34 -7.80 4.72 0.11
CA LEU A 34 -6.76 5.14 -0.82
C LEU A 34 -6.16 6.51 -0.43
N GLU A 35 -6.96 7.38 0.18
CA GLU A 35 -6.50 8.69 0.66
C GLU A 35 -5.50 8.54 1.81
N ASP A 36 -5.76 7.64 2.76
CA ASP A 36 -4.82 7.33 3.84
C ASP A 36 -3.49 6.79 3.31
N LEU A 37 -3.56 5.90 2.30
CA LEU A 37 -2.35 5.42 1.64
C LEU A 37 -1.57 6.58 1.02
N LYS A 38 -2.23 7.47 0.27
CA LYS A 38 -1.58 8.63 -0.36
C LYS A 38 -0.92 9.56 0.66
N LYS A 39 -1.49 9.72 1.85
CA LYS A 39 -0.86 10.49 2.95
C LYS A 39 0.46 9.85 3.41
N PHE A 40 0.51 8.52 3.54
CA PHE A 40 1.76 7.81 3.87
C PHE A 40 2.81 7.95 2.77
N LEU A 41 2.39 7.90 1.50
CA LEU A 41 3.29 8.07 0.36
C LEU A 41 3.89 9.47 0.33
N ASP A 42 3.08 10.51 0.51
CA ASP A 42 3.54 11.90 0.55
C ASP A 42 4.53 12.13 1.71
N GLN A 43 4.21 11.62 2.91
CA GLN A 43 5.11 11.68 4.07
C GLN A 43 6.45 10.96 3.84
N ALA A 44 6.47 9.95 2.97
CA ALA A 44 7.67 9.22 2.57
C ALA A 44 8.37 9.82 1.33
N GLY A 45 7.89 10.94 0.78
CA GLY A 45 8.45 11.59 -0.40
C GLY A 45 8.01 10.99 -1.74
N LEU A 46 7.09 10.03 -1.75
CA LEU A 46 6.51 9.40 -2.94
C LEU A 46 5.27 10.19 -3.41
N ARG A 47 5.49 11.43 -3.85
CA ARG A 47 4.44 12.32 -4.34
C ARG A 47 4.05 12.01 -5.78
N ASP A 48 2.77 12.23 -6.10
CA ASP A 48 2.21 12.11 -7.45
C ASP A 48 2.50 10.78 -8.16
N VAL A 49 2.72 9.71 -7.39
CA VAL A 49 2.98 8.38 -7.93
C VAL A 49 1.69 7.73 -8.42
N ASP A 50 1.80 6.98 -9.51
CA ASP A 50 0.75 6.08 -9.95
C ASP A 50 0.71 4.86 -9.02
N VAL A 51 -0.38 4.74 -8.27
CA VAL A 51 -0.61 3.66 -7.30
C VAL A 51 -0.94 2.33 -7.99
N ASP A 52 -1.30 2.34 -9.26
CA ASP A 52 -1.54 1.13 -10.05
C ASP A 52 -0.26 0.66 -10.77
N ASN A 53 0.83 1.41 -10.69
CA ASN A 53 2.13 1.01 -11.22
C ASN A 53 2.79 -0.05 -10.31
N PRO A 54 2.94 -1.31 -10.75
CA PRO A 54 3.48 -2.39 -9.94
C PRO A 54 4.98 -2.24 -9.61
N ALA A 55 5.70 -1.36 -10.31
CA ALA A 55 7.07 -1.01 -9.95
C ALA A 55 7.14 -0.10 -8.71
N ILE A 56 6.02 0.54 -8.35
CA ILE A 56 5.90 1.45 -7.19
C ILE A 56 5.12 0.79 -6.05
N VAL A 57 3.94 0.24 -6.36
CA VAL A 57 3.06 -0.35 -5.34
C VAL A 57 2.75 -1.80 -5.67
N GLU A 58 3.16 -2.68 -4.77
CA GLU A 58 2.75 -4.07 -4.77
C GLU A 58 1.49 -4.22 -3.91
N TRP A 59 0.39 -4.59 -4.55
CA TRP A 59 -0.90 -4.84 -3.89
C TRP A 59 -1.13 -6.32 -3.62
N HIS A 60 -1.47 -6.67 -2.39
CA HIS A 60 -1.91 -8.03 -2.02
C HIS A 60 -3.40 -8.01 -1.63
N GLY A 61 -4.15 -9.04 -2.02
CA GLY A 61 -5.56 -9.17 -1.65
C GLY A 61 -6.45 -8.07 -2.23
N GLY A 62 -6.27 -7.76 -3.52
CA GLY A 62 -7.02 -6.71 -4.25
C GLY A 62 -6.19 -5.44 -4.48
N GLY A 63 -6.52 -4.70 -5.55
CA GLY A 63 -5.82 -3.49 -5.97
C GLY A 63 -6.35 -2.20 -5.33
N SER A 64 -5.96 -1.07 -5.91
CA SER A 64 -6.23 0.30 -5.41
C SER A 64 -7.71 0.64 -5.19
N GLY A 65 -8.63 -0.08 -5.84
CA GLY A 65 -10.09 0.10 -5.69
C GLY A 65 -10.74 -0.74 -4.58
N VAL A 66 -10.03 -1.64 -3.91
CA VAL A 66 -10.62 -2.61 -2.96
C VAL A 66 -10.36 -2.20 -1.51
N TRP A 67 -11.33 -1.54 -0.88
CA TRP A 67 -11.27 -1.03 0.50
C TRP A 67 -12.42 -1.46 1.40
N ASN A 68 -13.43 -2.13 0.84
CA ASN A 68 -14.43 -2.88 1.58
C ASN A 68 -14.47 -4.31 1.02
N VAL A 69 -15.00 -5.23 1.83
CA VAL A 69 -15.54 -6.48 1.30
C VAL A 69 -17.03 -6.23 1.01
N PRO A 70 -17.57 -6.72 -0.12
CA PRO A 70 -19.00 -6.69 -0.39
C PRO A 70 -19.83 -7.31 0.74
#